data_AF-A0A8J6K691-F1
#
_entry.id   AF-A0A8J6K691-F1
#
_cell.length_a   1.000
_cell.length_b   1.000
_cell.length_c   1.000
_cell.angle_alpha   90.00
_cell.angle_beta   90.00
_cell.angle_gamma   90.00
#
_symmetry.space_group_name_H-M   'P 1'
#
loop_
_entity.id
_entity.type
_entity.pdbx_description
1 polymer ?
#
loop_
_entity_poly.entity_id
_entity_poly.type
_entity_poly.pdbx_seq_one_letter_code
_entity_poly.pdbx_strand_id
1 'polypeptide(L)'
;MGDLVSSHTAAVALHVVFIKGILDHLDNLNCQQIRKLFQILCALGVSPEGAHIQLATANLEYPALSPNLFRQVTSLLELARTCCEHSPVATAFYFDELADLVQMKSLDTKVMEHMRKTVLEDFQEDYVVDLDQKADGTHLFPVKAIYNLEDDESQSVAINLLPLLADKGSSSTTHEGRPVSPLCLCPFFRLLRLCIEDEFDGNLDEIDALLGCPLYLTDLEVVDKVESLSRQEQEFLCSLLFLAINWFIEVVNAFCKQPNADLKGKVLRRLQNITWLQSVLEKCLPACPGYIPQCASFDGQQMRKSPSVVPAVAAPKKAKKGKKRPLGDGKNSSSEASQIQEQLDSVPQETHKSLAEKEKDENSRPTINLSSFRPFFRELDIDVFTVLQSGLVKCSLLDSDMCTKATEVVQLGPTELVFLLDDLYRKTVHILTATKRMLLPKVKDTKSTEFSHLHQRTPQEVAQVLVGLLSPLCAHVENMHNYFQVWIERKANHLGSSDGAGLIHVT
;
A
#
# COMPACT_ATOMS: atom_id res chain seq x y z
N MET A 1 26.60 2.19 13.35
CA MET A 1 27.24 0.86 13.25
C MET A 1 27.37 0.43 11.79
N GLY A 2 26.29 0.47 11.00
CA GLY A 2 26.36 0.24 9.54
C GLY A 2 27.47 1.05 8.85
N ASP A 3 27.46 2.38 8.98
CA ASP A 3 28.49 3.25 8.37
C ASP A 3 29.93 2.90 8.83
N LEU A 4 30.08 2.49 10.10
CA LEU A 4 31.37 2.10 10.66
C LEU A 4 31.87 0.78 10.05
N VAL A 5 30.98 -0.19 9.82
CA VAL A 5 31.30 -1.46 9.16
C VAL A 5 31.66 -1.23 7.70
N SER A 6 30.96 -0.32 7.00
CA SER A 6 31.24 0.01 5.61
C SER A 6 32.58 0.73 5.43
N SER A 7 32.97 1.59 6.37
CA SER A 7 34.23 2.36 6.29
C SER A 7 35.44 1.66 6.93
N HIS A 8 35.23 0.81 7.94
CA HIS A 8 36.31 0.25 8.77
C HIS A 8 36.08 -1.24 9.11
N THR A 9 35.69 -2.06 8.13
CA THR A 9 35.32 -3.48 8.32
C THR A 9 36.35 -4.28 9.11
N ALA A 10 37.63 -4.16 8.77
CA ALA A 10 38.71 -4.92 9.43
C ALA A 10 38.88 -4.55 10.91
N ALA A 11 38.72 -3.26 11.26
CA ALA A 11 38.80 -2.81 12.64
C ALA A 11 37.58 -3.27 13.45
N VAL A 12 36.38 -3.25 12.84
CA VAL A 12 35.14 -3.70 13.48
C VAL A 12 35.13 -5.22 13.67
N ALA A 13 35.71 -5.98 12.74
CA ALA A 13 35.81 -7.44 12.84
C ALA A 13 36.57 -7.91 14.10
N LEU A 14 37.56 -7.13 14.57
CA LEU A 14 38.27 -7.42 15.83
C LEU A 14 37.35 -7.37 17.06
N HIS A 15 36.21 -6.69 16.95
CA HIS A 15 35.22 -6.52 18.01
C HIS A 15 33.94 -7.33 17.77
N VAL A 16 33.97 -8.29 16.84
CA VAL A 16 32.79 -9.07 16.44
C VAL A 16 32.10 -9.80 17.60
N VAL A 17 32.85 -10.22 18.61
CA VAL A 17 32.31 -10.91 19.80
C VAL A 17 31.26 -10.06 20.50
N PHE A 18 31.45 -8.74 20.56
CA PHE A 18 30.49 -7.82 21.16
C PHE A 18 29.22 -7.67 20.30
N ILE A 19 29.36 -7.72 18.98
CA ILE A 19 28.23 -7.64 18.04
C ILE A 19 27.43 -8.96 18.07
N LYS A 20 28.10 -10.11 18.18
CA LYS A 20 27.45 -11.42 18.38
C LYS A 20 26.60 -11.46 19.65
N GLY A 21 27.05 -10.82 20.73
CA GLY A 21 26.27 -10.73 21.98
C GLY A 21 24.90 -10.04 21.82
N ILE A 22 24.68 -9.29 20.72
CA ILE A 22 23.35 -8.72 20.42
C ILE A 22 22.36 -9.82 20.00
N LEU A 23 22.83 -10.96 19.48
CA LEU A 23 21.97 -12.08 19.08
C LEU A 23 21.21 -12.68 20.29
N ASP A 24 21.79 -12.61 21.49
CA ASP A 24 21.13 -13.05 22.74
C ASP A 24 19.97 -12.12 23.16
N HIS A 25 19.78 -11.01 22.45
CA HIS A 25 18.79 -9.97 22.76
C HIS A 25 17.89 -9.62 21.57
N LEU A 26 17.71 -10.55 20.61
CA LEU A 26 16.85 -10.35 19.44
C LEU A 26 15.40 -10.01 19.81
N ASP A 27 14.88 -10.56 20.91
CA ASP A 27 13.53 -10.30 21.42
C ASP A 27 13.25 -8.82 21.75
N ASN A 28 14.31 -8.02 21.94
CA ASN A 28 14.22 -6.59 22.23
C ASN A 28 14.28 -5.71 20.97
N LEU A 29 14.49 -6.31 19.79
CA LEU A 29 14.64 -5.61 18.53
C LEU A 29 13.38 -5.74 17.67
N ASN A 30 13.07 -4.69 16.91
CA ASN A 30 12.05 -4.77 15.86
C ASN A 30 12.62 -5.34 14.55
N CYS A 31 11.76 -5.71 13.60
CA CYS A 31 12.17 -6.30 12.31
C CYS A 31 13.22 -5.45 11.56
N GLN A 32 13.06 -4.12 11.53
CA GLN A 32 14.02 -3.22 10.87
C GLN A 32 15.40 -3.23 11.55
N GLN A 33 15.44 -3.34 12.88
CA GLN A 33 16.69 -3.46 13.63
C GLN A 33 17.34 -4.83 13.43
N ILE A 34 16.52 -5.89 13.37
CA ILE A 34 16.98 -7.25 13.07
C ILE A 34 17.62 -7.30 11.69
N ARG A 35 16.96 -6.78 10.63
CA ARG A 35 17.54 -6.69 9.28
C ARG A 35 18.90 -6.00 9.28
N LYS A 36 18.99 -4.82 9.92
CA LYS A 36 20.25 -4.06 10.02
C LYS A 36 21.34 -4.83 10.77
N LEU A 37 20.98 -5.56 11.83
CA LEU A 37 21.93 -6.39 12.57
C LEU A 37 22.47 -7.53 11.70
N PHE A 38 21.61 -8.27 11.00
CA PHE A 38 22.03 -9.34 10.12
C PHE A 38 22.84 -8.83 8.93
N GLN A 39 22.50 -7.68 8.33
CA GLN A 39 23.34 -7.01 7.32
C GLN A 39 24.76 -6.73 7.84
N ILE A 40 24.88 -6.23 9.08
CA ILE A 40 26.18 -5.98 9.71
C ILE A 40 26.95 -7.29 9.94
N LEU A 41 26.30 -8.34 10.45
CA LEU A 41 26.93 -9.64 10.71
C LEU A 41 27.40 -10.31 9.41
N CYS A 42 26.57 -10.29 8.36
CA CYS A 42 26.93 -10.79 7.03
C CYS A 42 28.11 -10.03 6.44
N ALA A 43 28.12 -8.69 6.52
CA ALA A 43 29.24 -7.87 6.04
C ALA A 43 30.56 -8.14 6.79
N LEU A 44 30.49 -8.60 8.04
CA LEU A 44 31.65 -8.97 8.83
C LEU A 44 32.13 -10.42 8.60
N GLY A 45 31.42 -11.22 7.78
CA GLY A 45 31.78 -12.63 7.49
C GLY A 45 31.45 -13.58 8.64
N VAL A 46 30.39 -13.32 9.38
CA VAL A 46 30.13 -13.95 10.68
C VAL A 46 28.92 -14.87 10.59
N SER A 47 29.15 -16.18 10.66
CA SER A 47 28.05 -17.14 10.85
C SER A 47 27.56 -17.14 12.31
N PRO A 48 26.23 -17.26 12.55
CA PRO A 48 25.66 -17.48 13.88
C PRO A 48 26.28 -18.68 14.62
N GLU A 49 26.76 -19.70 13.88
CA GLU A 49 27.28 -20.96 14.41
C GLU A 49 28.79 -20.93 14.76
N GLY A 50 29.43 -19.76 14.73
CA GLY A 50 30.83 -19.64 15.21
C GLY A 50 31.91 -19.87 14.15
N ALA A 51 31.57 -20.20 12.92
CA ALA A 51 32.54 -20.20 11.83
C ALA A 51 32.97 -18.75 11.51
N HIS A 52 34.24 -18.44 11.72
CA HIS A 52 34.90 -17.33 11.04
C HIS A 52 34.91 -17.70 9.54
N ILE A 53 33.95 -17.20 8.76
CA ILE A 53 34.12 -17.21 7.32
C ILE A 53 35.26 -16.23 7.09
N GLN A 54 36.31 -16.70 6.42
CA GLN A 54 37.48 -15.90 6.09
C GLN A 54 37.01 -14.54 5.58
N LEU A 55 37.50 -13.47 6.22
CA LEU A 55 37.38 -12.11 5.74
C LEU A 55 37.60 -12.14 4.22
N ALA A 56 36.56 -11.85 3.44
CA ALA A 56 36.75 -11.32 2.11
C ALA A 56 37.39 -9.95 2.34
N THR A 57 38.71 -9.95 2.46
CA THR A 57 39.52 -8.76 2.48
C THR A 57 39.11 -7.90 1.30
N ALA A 58 38.75 -6.65 1.59
CA ALA A 58 38.62 -5.60 0.60
C ALA A 58 39.78 -5.70 -0.40
N ASN A 59 39.44 -5.72 -1.69
CA ASN A 59 40.29 -5.96 -2.86
C ASN A 59 40.41 -7.44 -3.26
N LEU A 60 39.46 -7.91 -4.08
CA LEU A 60 39.65 -8.78 -5.24
C LEU A 60 38.30 -8.91 -5.94
N GLU A 61 38.31 -8.90 -7.28
CA GLU A 61 37.18 -9.23 -8.13
C GLU A 61 36.40 -10.41 -7.52
N TYR A 62 35.08 -10.25 -7.31
CA TYR A 62 34.25 -11.33 -6.77
C TYR A 62 34.47 -12.57 -7.63
N PRO A 63 35.12 -13.63 -7.11
CA PRO A 63 35.27 -14.85 -7.88
C PRO A 63 33.87 -15.41 -8.11
N ALA A 64 33.63 -15.95 -9.31
CA ALA A 64 32.37 -16.60 -9.65
C ALA A 64 31.95 -17.58 -8.53
N LEU A 65 30.68 -17.53 -8.13
CA LEU A 65 30.14 -18.32 -7.03
C LEU A 65 30.52 -19.80 -7.17
N SER A 66 31.21 -20.33 -6.16
CA SER A 66 31.63 -21.74 -6.17
C SER A 66 30.40 -22.66 -6.14
N PRO A 67 30.43 -23.84 -6.79
CA PRO A 67 29.29 -24.77 -6.78
C PRO A 67 28.86 -25.21 -5.37
N ASN A 68 29.80 -25.30 -4.43
CA ASN A 68 29.52 -25.66 -3.04
C ASN A 68 28.76 -24.54 -2.31
N LEU A 69 29.19 -23.28 -2.50
CA LEU A 69 28.52 -22.13 -1.91
C LEU A 69 27.13 -21.92 -2.52
N PHE A 70 26.98 -22.12 -3.83
CA PHE A 70 25.67 -22.10 -4.51
C PHE A 70 24.70 -23.09 -3.84
N ARG A 71 25.10 -24.35 -3.68
CA ARG A 71 24.28 -25.38 -3.01
C ARG A 71 23.94 -24.99 -1.57
N GLN A 72 24.87 -24.41 -0.84
CA GLN A 72 24.62 -23.99 0.54
C GLN A 72 23.57 -22.87 0.62
N VAL A 73 23.65 -21.88 -0.30
CA VAL A 73 22.69 -20.78 -0.37
C VAL A 73 21.30 -21.31 -0.77
N THR A 74 21.20 -22.14 -1.80
CA THR A 74 19.91 -22.70 -2.22
C THR A 74 19.28 -23.56 -1.12
N SER A 75 20.06 -24.42 -0.46
CA SER A 75 19.55 -25.23 0.66
C SER A 75 19.10 -24.39 1.86
N LEU A 76 19.73 -23.24 2.11
CA LEU A 76 19.30 -22.34 3.19
C LEU A 76 17.97 -21.65 2.85
N LEU A 77 17.81 -21.21 1.60
CA LEU A 77 16.56 -20.62 1.11
C LEU A 77 15.41 -21.63 1.12
N GLU A 78 15.67 -22.86 0.66
CA GLU A 78 14.71 -23.98 0.72
C GLU A 78 14.33 -24.29 2.17
N LEU A 79 15.30 -24.39 3.07
CA LEU A 79 15.03 -24.61 4.50
C LEU A 79 14.13 -23.51 5.08
N ALA A 80 14.43 -22.24 4.79
CA ALA A 80 13.60 -21.12 5.24
C ALA A 80 12.17 -21.20 4.68
N ARG A 81 12.03 -21.52 3.39
CA ARG A 81 10.73 -21.74 2.74
C ARG A 81 9.94 -22.85 3.44
N THR A 82 10.55 -24.02 3.66
CA THR A 82 9.91 -25.17 4.31
C THR A 82 9.51 -24.86 5.76
N CYS A 83 10.32 -24.10 6.50
CA CYS A 83 9.96 -23.66 7.85
C CYS A 83 8.72 -22.75 7.87
N CYS A 84 8.43 -22.04 6.78
CA CYS A 84 7.30 -21.11 6.68
C CYS A 84 6.01 -21.76 6.16
N GLU A 85 6.09 -22.89 5.45
CA GLU A 85 4.99 -23.51 4.67
C GLU A 85 3.65 -23.68 5.42
N HIS A 86 3.69 -24.01 6.71
CA HIS A 86 2.49 -24.24 7.50
C HIS A 86 1.81 -22.97 8.03
N SER A 87 2.38 -21.80 7.78
CA SER A 87 1.84 -20.51 8.20
C SER A 87 1.81 -19.53 7.03
N PRO A 88 0.63 -19.21 6.47
CA PRO A 88 0.50 -18.24 5.39
C PRO A 88 1.15 -16.89 5.71
N VAL A 89 1.08 -16.45 6.97
CA VAL A 89 1.71 -15.21 7.43
C VAL A 89 3.23 -15.30 7.38
N ALA A 90 3.81 -16.44 7.77
CA ALA A 90 5.26 -16.64 7.72
C ALA A 90 5.74 -16.77 6.27
N THR A 91 5.00 -17.48 5.42
CA THR A 91 5.30 -17.59 3.98
C THR A 91 5.24 -16.25 3.27
N ALA A 92 4.21 -15.45 3.55
CA ALA A 92 4.09 -14.10 3.03
C ALA A 92 5.27 -13.20 3.46
N PHE A 93 5.68 -13.30 4.74
CA PHE A 93 6.85 -12.60 5.24
C PHE A 93 8.16 -13.06 4.57
N TYR A 94 8.33 -14.37 4.37
CA TYR A 94 9.47 -14.93 3.63
C TYR A 94 9.58 -14.35 2.22
N PHE A 95 8.46 -14.27 1.49
CA PHE A 95 8.45 -13.68 0.15
C PHE A 95 8.79 -12.18 0.14
N ASP A 96 8.26 -11.40 1.10
CA ASP A 96 8.61 -9.97 1.21
C ASP A 96 10.10 -9.76 1.57
N GLU A 97 10.67 -10.56 2.48
CA GLU A 97 12.12 -10.49 2.78
C GLU A 97 12.99 -10.89 1.59
N LEU A 98 12.55 -11.89 0.82
CA LEU A 98 13.27 -12.31 -0.38
C LEU A 98 13.19 -11.24 -1.48
N ALA A 99 12.03 -10.61 -1.64
CA ALA A 99 11.83 -9.46 -2.53
C ALA A 99 12.77 -8.31 -2.16
N ASP A 100 12.88 -7.98 -0.87
CA ASP A 100 13.82 -6.98 -0.38
C ASP A 100 15.28 -7.35 -0.68
N LEU A 101 15.65 -8.62 -0.54
CA LEU A 101 16.99 -9.13 -0.84
C LEU A 101 17.36 -8.98 -2.32
N VAL A 102 16.41 -9.26 -3.22
CA VAL A 102 16.53 -9.06 -4.67
C VAL A 102 16.69 -7.58 -4.98
N GLN A 103 15.84 -6.72 -4.41
CA GLN A 103 15.89 -5.28 -4.63
C GLN A 103 17.20 -4.64 -4.15
N MET A 104 17.81 -5.18 -3.10
CA MET A 104 19.12 -4.77 -2.62
C MET A 104 20.29 -5.18 -3.53
N LYS A 105 20.04 -5.93 -4.62
CA LYS A 105 21.06 -6.42 -5.58
C LYS A 105 22.21 -7.15 -4.89
N SER A 106 21.87 -7.97 -3.91
CA SER A 106 22.84 -8.63 -3.01
C SER A 106 23.11 -10.09 -3.36
N LEU A 107 22.43 -10.63 -4.38
CA LEU A 107 22.50 -12.03 -4.79
C LEU A 107 23.37 -12.21 -6.04
N ASP A 108 24.09 -13.33 -6.08
CA ASP A 108 24.84 -13.74 -7.27
C ASP A 108 23.90 -14.13 -8.41
N THR A 109 24.32 -13.87 -9.65
CA THR A 109 23.53 -14.11 -10.87
C THR A 109 23.01 -15.55 -10.97
N LYS A 110 23.77 -16.56 -10.55
CA LYS A 110 23.30 -17.96 -10.62
C LYS A 110 22.17 -18.24 -9.65
N VAL A 111 22.20 -17.63 -8.46
CA VAL A 111 21.14 -17.76 -7.45
C VAL A 111 19.88 -17.06 -7.94
N MET A 112 20.05 -15.88 -8.55
CA MET A 112 18.97 -15.12 -9.16
C MET A 112 18.28 -15.90 -10.30
N GLU A 113 19.05 -16.49 -11.21
CA GLU A 113 18.52 -17.30 -12.31
C GLU A 113 17.71 -18.50 -11.81
N HIS A 114 18.25 -19.23 -10.82
CA HIS A 114 17.53 -20.36 -10.22
C HIS A 114 16.24 -19.93 -9.53
N MET A 115 16.31 -18.88 -8.72
CA MET A 115 15.16 -18.34 -7.98
C MET A 115 14.06 -17.89 -8.94
N ARG A 116 14.40 -17.12 -9.97
CA ARG A 116 13.43 -16.59 -10.93
C ARG A 116 12.64 -17.70 -11.63
N LYS A 117 13.33 -18.74 -12.10
CA LYS A 117 12.67 -19.88 -12.76
C LYS A 117 11.62 -20.51 -11.83
N THR A 118 12.01 -20.81 -10.59
CA THR A 118 11.10 -21.40 -9.61
C THR A 118 9.95 -20.45 -9.24
N VAL A 119 10.23 -19.17 -9.04
CA VAL A 119 9.22 -18.16 -8.68
C VAL A 119 8.19 -17.97 -9.80
N LEU A 120 8.61 -17.95 -11.06
CA LEU A 120 7.72 -17.81 -12.22
C LEU A 120 6.80 -19.03 -12.36
N GLU A 121 7.38 -20.24 -12.35
CA GLU A 121 6.64 -21.51 -12.45
C GLU A 121 5.62 -21.63 -11.29
N ASP A 122 6.08 -21.48 -10.05
CA ASP A 122 5.24 -21.59 -8.85
C ASP A 122 4.13 -20.54 -8.83
N PHE A 123 4.38 -19.29 -9.25
CA PHE A 123 3.36 -18.25 -9.25
C PHE A 123 2.24 -18.55 -10.26
N GLN A 124 2.62 -19.02 -11.45
CA GLN A 124 1.66 -19.41 -12.47
C GLN A 124 0.79 -20.58 -11.99
N GLU A 125 1.40 -21.61 -11.39
CA GLU A 125 0.68 -22.78 -10.86
C GLU A 125 -0.26 -22.43 -9.69
N ASP A 126 0.17 -21.55 -8.79
CA ASP A 126 -0.56 -21.27 -7.55
C ASP A 126 -1.75 -20.32 -7.76
N TYR A 127 -1.62 -19.30 -8.62
CA TYR A 127 -2.55 -18.16 -8.65
C TYR A 127 -3.20 -17.87 -10.00
N VAL A 128 -2.64 -18.37 -11.10
CA VAL A 128 -3.06 -18.03 -12.46
C VAL A 128 -3.88 -19.19 -13.04
N VAL A 129 -5.01 -18.87 -13.65
CA VAL A 129 -5.93 -19.83 -14.27
C VAL A 129 -6.38 -19.33 -15.64
N ASP A 130 -6.76 -20.25 -16.53
CA ASP A 130 -7.33 -19.88 -17.82
C ASP A 130 -8.74 -19.27 -17.64
N LEU A 131 -9.03 -18.19 -18.36
CA LEU A 131 -10.29 -17.44 -18.23
C LEU A 131 -11.54 -18.28 -18.55
N ASP A 132 -11.41 -19.27 -19.43
CA ASP A 132 -12.51 -20.17 -19.82
C ASP A 132 -12.71 -21.35 -18.86
N GLN A 133 -11.82 -21.51 -17.87
CA GLN A 133 -11.94 -22.57 -16.89
C GLN A 133 -13.08 -22.26 -15.93
N LYS A 134 -14.12 -23.11 -15.93
CA LYS A 134 -15.22 -23.00 -14.96
C LYS A 134 -14.65 -23.15 -13.56
N ALA A 135 -14.91 -22.18 -12.70
CA ALA A 135 -14.64 -22.30 -11.27
C ALA A 135 -15.54 -23.39 -10.67
N ASP A 136 -15.01 -24.61 -10.58
CA ASP A 136 -15.69 -25.71 -9.90
C ASP A 136 -15.75 -25.41 -8.39
N GLY A 137 -16.87 -25.75 -7.75
CA GLY A 137 -17.03 -25.64 -6.29
C GLY A 137 -18.31 -24.93 -5.84
N THR A 138 -18.75 -25.26 -4.62
CA THR A 138 -19.85 -24.55 -3.94
C THR A 138 -19.27 -23.38 -3.17
N HIS A 139 -19.24 -22.21 -3.80
CA HIS A 139 -18.72 -20.98 -3.22
C HIS A 139 -19.81 -20.20 -2.49
N LEU A 140 -19.43 -19.40 -1.48
CA LEU A 140 -20.36 -18.50 -0.77
C LEU A 140 -21.01 -17.46 -1.70
N PHE A 141 -20.28 -17.11 -2.77
CA PHE A 141 -20.69 -16.12 -3.74
C PHE A 141 -20.44 -16.65 -5.16
N PRO A 142 -21.24 -16.20 -6.16
CA PRO A 142 -20.98 -16.55 -7.55
C PRO A 142 -19.64 -15.96 -8.00
N VAL A 143 -18.84 -16.78 -8.69
CA VAL A 143 -17.55 -16.39 -9.26
C VAL A 143 -17.77 -15.70 -10.60
N LYS A 144 -17.18 -14.51 -10.76
CA LYS A 144 -17.18 -13.74 -12.01
C LYS A 144 -15.78 -13.18 -12.27
N ALA A 145 -15.33 -13.24 -13.52
CA ALA A 145 -14.19 -12.47 -13.99
C ALA A 145 -14.61 -11.00 -14.11
N ILE A 146 -14.02 -10.13 -13.28
CA ILE A 146 -14.28 -8.69 -13.33
C ILE A 146 -12.97 -7.90 -13.37
N TYR A 147 -13.06 -6.65 -13.82
CA TYR A 147 -11.92 -5.77 -14.08
C TYR A 147 -10.96 -6.30 -15.16
N ASN A 148 -11.49 -6.97 -16.19
CA ASN A 148 -10.71 -7.28 -17.39
C ASN A 148 -10.38 -5.99 -18.15
N LEU A 149 -9.14 -5.83 -18.59
CA LEU A 149 -8.67 -4.73 -19.44
C LEU A 149 -8.13 -5.23 -20.79
N GLU A 150 -8.20 -6.54 -21.06
CA GLU A 150 -7.83 -7.12 -22.34
C GLU A 150 -9.00 -7.12 -23.33
N ASP A 151 -8.70 -6.81 -24.58
CA ASP A 151 -9.68 -6.70 -25.67
C ASP A 151 -9.98 -8.07 -26.33
N ASP A 152 -9.05 -9.02 -26.24
CA ASP A 152 -9.20 -10.39 -26.76
C ASP A 152 -9.39 -11.38 -25.61
N GLU A 153 -10.55 -12.03 -25.56
CA GLU A 153 -10.85 -13.08 -24.59
C GLU A 153 -10.20 -14.43 -24.96
N SER A 154 -9.69 -14.55 -26.20
CA SER A 154 -9.04 -15.76 -26.69
C SER A 154 -7.70 -15.96 -26.00
N GLN A 155 -7.58 -17.00 -25.16
CA GLN A 155 -6.35 -17.36 -24.41
C GLN A 155 -5.92 -16.35 -23.33
N SER A 156 -6.87 -15.63 -22.73
CA SER A 156 -6.58 -14.76 -21.58
C SER A 156 -6.48 -15.54 -20.28
N VAL A 157 -5.63 -15.06 -19.36
CA VAL A 157 -5.47 -15.61 -18.00
C VAL A 157 -6.29 -14.79 -16.99
N ALA A 158 -6.55 -15.34 -15.81
CA ALA A 158 -7.18 -14.66 -14.69
C ALA A 158 -6.49 -15.00 -13.37
N ILE A 159 -6.62 -14.12 -12.37
CA ILE A 159 -6.15 -14.41 -11.01
C ILE A 159 -7.28 -15.05 -10.20
N ASN A 160 -6.98 -16.21 -9.61
CA ASN A 160 -7.95 -17.08 -8.96
C ASN A 160 -8.33 -16.67 -7.51
N LEU A 161 -8.66 -15.39 -7.29
CA LEU A 161 -8.70 -14.84 -5.92
C LEU A 161 -9.86 -15.37 -5.05
N LEU A 162 -11.11 -15.32 -5.55
CA LEU A 162 -12.28 -15.76 -4.77
C LEU A 162 -12.24 -17.26 -4.47
N PRO A 163 -12.01 -18.16 -5.44
CA PRO A 163 -11.95 -19.59 -5.15
C PRO A 163 -10.85 -19.94 -4.13
N LEU A 164 -9.66 -19.32 -4.23
CA LEU A 164 -8.58 -19.50 -3.24
C LEU A 164 -8.98 -19.02 -1.84
N LEU A 165 -9.80 -17.98 -1.71
CA LEU A 165 -10.29 -17.51 -0.41
C LEU A 165 -11.41 -18.39 0.15
N ALA A 166 -12.24 -18.96 -0.73
CA ALA A 166 -13.34 -19.84 -0.36
C ALA A 166 -12.83 -21.19 0.14
N ASP A 167 -11.73 -21.68 -0.42
CA ASP A 167 -11.11 -22.93 -0.02
C ASP A 167 -10.32 -22.76 1.29
N LYS A 168 -10.93 -23.18 2.41
CA LYS A 168 -10.28 -23.19 3.73
C LYS A 168 -9.33 -24.38 3.92
N GLY A 169 -8.55 -24.71 2.87
CA GLY A 169 -7.45 -25.67 2.94
C GLY A 169 -7.82 -27.14 2.70
N SER A 170 -8.79 -27.45 1.83
CA SER A 170 -9.13 -28.85 1.52
C SER A 170 -9.12 -29.24 0.04
N SER A 171 -9.07 -28.32 -0.92
CA SER A 171 -9.15 -28.69 -2.36
C SER A 171 -8.16 -28.01 -3.32
N SER A 172 -7.60 -26.83 -3.01
CA SER A 172 -6.59 -26.16 -3.82
C SER A 172 -5.19 -26.53 -3.35
N THR A 173 -4.90 -27.82 -3.40
CA THR A 173 -3.53 -28.30 -3.39
C THR A 173 -2.96 -28.18 -4.79
N THR A 174 -1.74 -27.66 -4.94
CA THR A 174 -0.97 -27.85 -6.17
C THR A 174 -0.81 -29.35 -6.45
N HIS A 175 -0.26 -29.70 -7.63
CA HIS A 175 0.08 -31.08 -7.97
C HIS A 175 0.93 -31.81 -6.89
N GLU A 176 1.54 -31.06 -5.96
CA GLU A 176 2.37 -31.57 -4.85
C GLU A 176 1.71 -31.54 -3.45
N GLY A 177 0.42 -31.22 -3.31
CA GLY A 177 -0.24 -31.26 -2.00
C GLY A 177 -0.04 -30.01 -1.13
N ARG A 178 0.54 -28.94 -1.67
CA ARG A 178 0.85 -27.70 -0.94
C ARG A 178 -0.40 -26.81 -0.80
N PRO A 179 -0.76 -26.33 0.40
CA PRO A 179 -1.86 -25.38 0.56
C PRO A 179 -1.47 -23.99 0.03
N VAL A 180 -2.19 -23.49 -0.97
CA VAL A 180 -2.03 -22.14 -1.50
C VAL A 180 -2.91 -21.17 -0.70
N SER A 181 -2.34 -20.03 -0.27
CA SER A 181 -3.08 -19.01 0.46
C SER A 181 -3.12 -17.70 -0.32
N PRO A 182 -4.31 -17.07 -0.48
CA PRO A 182 -4.42 -15.79 -1.16
C PRO A 182 -3.69 -14.65 -0.43
N LEU A 183 -3.34 -14.83 0.85
CA LEU A 183 -2.53 -13.87 1.61
C LEU A 183 -1.12 -13.70 1.02
N CYS A 184 -0.58 -14.76 0.41
CA CYS A 184 0.76 -14.76 -0.15
C CYS A 184 0.83 -14.16 -1.57
N LEU A 185 -0.32 -13.95 -2.23
CA LEU A 185 -0.39 -13.47 -3.62
C LEU A 185 0.42 -12.19 -3.85
N CYS A 186 0.19 -11.16 -3.03
CA CYS A 186 0.82 -9.85 -3.24
C CYS A 186 2.34 -9.85 -2.93
N PRO A 187 2.81 -10.40 -1.80
CA PRO A 187 4.25 -10.57 -1.54
C PRO A 187 4.96 -11.42 -2.61
N PHE A 188 4.30 -12.49 -3.08
CA PHE A 188 4.91 -13.38 -4.06
C PHE A 188 4.97 -12.73 -5.45
N PHE A 189 3.95 -11.98 -5.85
CA PHE A 189 3.98 -11.17 -7.06
C PHE A 189 5.06 -10.07 -7.00
N ARG A 190 5.24 -9.44 -5.83
CA ARG A 190 6.33 -8.47 -5.63
C ARG A 190 7.70 -9.14 -5.85
N LEU A 191 7.92 -10.33 -5.32
CA LEU A 191 9.15 -11.11 -5.56
C LEU A 191 9.31 -11.44 -7.05
N LEU A 192 8.28 -12.00 -7.68
CA LEU A 192 8.25 -12.33 -9.11
C LEU A 192 8.66 -11.14 -9.97
N ARG A 193 7.99 -10.00 -9.76
CA ARG A 193 8.29 -8.74 -10.42
C ARG A 193 9.77 -8.40 -10.31
N LEU A 194 10.31 -8.37 -9.09
CA LEU A 194 11.67 -7.90 -8.86
C LEU A 194 12.71 -8.85 -9.49
N CYS A 195 12.42 -10.16 -9.53
CA CYS A 195 13.25 -11.12 -10.24
C CYS A 195 13.29 -10.87 -11.76
N ILE A 196 12.15 -10.49 -12.36
CA ILE A 196 12.05 -10.19 -13.80
C ILE A 196 12.66 -8.82 -14.11
N GLU A 197 12.36 -7.79 -13.30
CA GLU A 197 12.97 -6.45 -13.44
C GLU A 197 14.50 -6.52 -13.42
N ASP A 198 15.09 -7.37 -12.57
CA ASP A 198 16.55 -7.52 -12.48
C ASP A 198 17.16 -8.20 -13.72
N GLU A 199 16.48 -9.21 -14.30
CA GLU A 199 16.99 -9.89 -15.50
C GLU A 199 16.87 -9.03 -16.76
N PHE A 200 15.72 -8.40 -16.97
CA PHE A 200 15.39 -7.75 -18.23
C PHE A 200 15.53 -6.23 -18.18
N ASP A 201 16.39 -5.71 -17.30
CA ASP A 201 16.70 -4.28 -17.15
C ASP A 201 15.44 -3.41 -17.00
N GLY A 202 14.50 -3.89 -16.18
CA GLY A 202 13.21 -3.26 -15.92
C GLY A 202 12.11 -3.53 -16.95
N ASN A 203 12.36 -4.31 -18.00
CA ASN A 203 11.30 -4.77 -18.90
C ASN A 203 10.45 -5.86 -18.20
N LEU A 204 9.12 -5.75 -18.32
CA LEU A 204 8.14 -6.64 -17.71
C LEU A 204 7.24 -7.36 -18.73
N ASP A 205 7.63 -7.39 -20.01
CA ASP A 205 6.86 -8.05 -21.08
C ASP A 205 6.52 -9.53 -20.75
N GLU A 206 7.35 -10.25 -19.99
CA GLU A 206 7.06 -11.65 -19.61
C GLU A 206 5.84 -11.82 -18.70
N ILE A 207 5.44 -10.76 -17.98
CA ILE A 207 4.33 -10.78 -17.02
C ILE A 207 3.29 -9.69 -17.28
N ASP A 208 3.34 -9.02 -18.44
CA ASP A 208 2.47 -7.89 -18.77
C ASP A 208 0.99 -8.28 -18.84
N ALA A 209 0.66 -9.54 -19.17
CA ALA A 209 -0.68 -10.09 -19.10
C ALA A 209 -1.32 -9.93 -17.70
N LEU A 210 -0.50 -9.94 -16.63
CA LEU A 210 -0.98 -9.74 -15.26
C LEU A 210 -1.45 -8.31 -14.98
N LEU A 211 -1.05 -7.33 -15.80
CA LEU A 211 -1.54 -5.95 -15.71
C LEU A 211 -3.00 -5.84 -16.15
N GLY A 212 -3.41 -6.56 -17.19
CA GLY A 212 -4.74 -6.42 -17.78
C GLY A 212 -5.71 -7.57 -17.49
N CYS A 213 -5.23 -8.71 -16.99
CA CYS A 213 -6.09 -9.84 -16.65
C CYS A 213 -7.17 -9.50 -15.60
N PRO A 214 -8.35 -10.16 -15.66
CA PRO A 214 -9.38 -10.01 -14.64
C PRO A 214 -9.01 -10.73 -13.33
N LEU A 215 -9.74 -10.36 -12.28
CA LEU A 215 -9.79 -11.11 -11.04
C LEU A 215 -11.07 -11.96 -11.01
N TYR A 216 -10.96 -13.22 -10.56
CA TYR A 216 -12.13 -13.96 -10.11
C TYR A 216 -12.59 -13.42 -8.76
N LEU A 217 -13.67 -12.63 -8.80
CA LEU A 217 -14.35 -12.04 -7.65
C LEU A 217 -15.83 -12.41 -7.68
N THR A 218 -16.65 -11.68 -6.93
CA THR A 218 -18.11 -11.74 -7.06
C THR A 218 -18.67 -10.44 -7.64
N ASP A 219 -19.94 -10.49 -8.03
CA ASP A 219 -20.66 -9.31 -8.48
C ASP A 219 -20.76 -8.28 -7.35
N LEU A 220 -20.41 -7.03 -7.61
CA LEU A 220 -20.49 -5.96 -6.62
C LEU A 220 -21.92 -5.48 -6.36
N GLU A 221 -22.93 -5.93 -7.12
CA GLU A 221 -24.35 -5.73 -6.80
C GLU A 221 -24.72 -6.28 -5.41
N VAL A 222 -23.98 -7.27 -4.88
CA VAL A 222 -24.19 -7.81 -3.53
C VAL A 222 -23.95 -6.76 -2.44
N VAL A 223 -23.17 -5.71 -2.73
CA VAL A 223 -22.83 -4.64 -1.78
C VAL A 223 -24.06 -3.83 -1.41
N ASP A 224 -25.02 -3.65 -2.32
CA ASP A 224 -26.26 -2.91 -2.04
C ASP A 224 -27.13 -3.62 -1.01
N LYS A 225 -26.94 -4.93 -0.85
CA LYS A 225 -27.65 -5.81 0.08
C LYS A 225 -26.75 -6.31 1.22
N VAL A 226 -25.61 -5.67 1.48
CA VAL A 226 -24.61 -6.11 2.47
C VAL A 226 -25.20 -6.31 3.88
N GLU A 227 -26.19 -5.49 4.27
CA GLU A 227 -26.86 -5.61 5.57
C GLU A 227 -27.71 -6.88 5.72
N SER A 228 -28.13 -7.48 4.59
CA SER A 228 -28.91 -8.73 4.57
C SER A 228 -28.04 -9.99 4.53
N LEU A 229 -26.75 -9.84 4.27
CA LEU A 229 -25.80 -10.95 4.24
C LEU A 229 -25.54 -11.48 5.66
N SER A 230 -25.20 -12.76 5.77
CA SER A 230 -24.72 -13.33 7.02
C SER A 230 -23.38 -12.71 7.42
N ARG A 231 -23.04 -12.80 8.70
CA ARG A 231 -21.75 -12.32 9.21
C ARG A 231 -20.56 -12.95 8.48
N GLN A 232 -20.65 -14.24 8.12
CA GLN A 232 -19.57 -14.92 7.40
C GLN A 232 -19.40 -14.36 5.98
N GLU A 233 -20.50 -14.12 5.27
CA GLU A 233 -20.49 -13.53 3.92
C GLU A 233 -19.98 -12.08 3.94
N GLN A 234 -20.37 -11.31 4.96
CA GLN A 234 -19.90 -9.96 5.24
C GLN A 234 -18.36 -9.90 5.45
N GLU A 235 -17.83 -10.74 6.34
CA GLU A 235 -16.39 -10.82 6.61
C GLU A 235 -15.62 -11.37 5.39
N PHE A 236 -16.21 -12.30 4.64
CA PHE A 236 -15.65 -12.83 3.39
C PHE A 236 -15.54 -11.74 2.32
N LEU A 237 -16.61 -10.97 2.09
CA LEU A 237 -16.64 -9.89 1.12
C LEU A 237 -15.60 -8.81 1.47
N CYS A 238 -15.52 -8.40 2.74
CA CYS A 238 -14.49 -7.45 3.16
C CYS A 238 -13.08 -8.00 2.91
N SER A 239 -12.82 -9.26 3.25
CA SER A 239 -11.51 -9.90 3.02
C SER A 239 -11.15 -9.95 1.54
N LEU A 240 -12.11 -10.30 0.70
CA LEU A 240 -11.96 -10.35 -0.75
C LEU A 240 -11.63 -8.95 -1.32
N LEU A 241 -12.32 -7.91 -0.86
CA LEU A 241 -12.05 -6.52 -1.26
C LEU A 241 -10.66 -6.04 -0.83
N PHE A 242 -10.23 -6.33 0.40
CA PHE A 242 -8.88 -5.98 0.87
C PHE A 242 -7.80 -6.66 0.01
N LEU A 243 -7.97 -7.96 -0.28
CA LEU A 243 -7.02 -8.70 -1.12
C LEU A 243 -6.97 -8.15 -2.56
N ALA A 244 -8.13 -7.84 -3.16
CA ALA A 244 -8.21 -7.27 -4.49
C ALA A 244 -7.57 -5.87 -4.58
N ILE A 245 -7.79 -5.01 -3.58
CA ILE A 245 -7.14 -3.69 -3.50
C ILE A 245 -5.62 -3.86 -3.41
N ASN A 246 -5.14 -4.77 -2.54
CA ASN A 246 -3.71 -5.01 -2.38
C ASN A 246 -3.06 -5.58 -3.64
N TRP A 247 -3.76 -6.44 -4.36
CA TRP A 247 -3.32 -6.93 -5.67
C TRP A 247 -3.12 -5.77 -6.64
N PHE A 248 -4.13 -4.91 -6.80
CA PHE A 248 -4.01 -3.77 -7.71
C PHE A 248 -2.94 -2.76 -7.28
N ILE A 249 -2.71 -2.56 -5.98
CA ILE A 249 -1.60 -1.75 -5.48
C ILE A 249 -0.26 -2.32 -5.97
N GLU A 250 -0.02 -3.62 -5.84
CA GLU A 250 1.23 -4.22 -6.31
C GLU A 250 1.35 -4.25 -7.84
N VAL A 251 0.25 -4.43 -8.57
CA VAL A 251 0.24 -4.28 -10.04
C VAL A 251 0.62 -2.84 -10.43
N VAL A 252 0.09 -1.83 -9.74
CA VAL A 252 0.47 -0.43 -9.98
C VAL A 252 1.94 -0.19 -9.63
N ASN A 253 2.43 -0.72 -8.50
CA ASN A 253 3.85 -0.66 -8.14
C ASN A 253 4.73 -1.24 -9.25
N ALA A 254 4.29 -2.32 -9.88
CA ALA A 254 5.03 -3.00 -10.93
C ALA A 254 5.13 -2.21 -12.23
N PHE A 255 3.98 -1.83 -12.77
CA PHE A 255 3.92 -1.35 -14.15
C PHE A 255 4.03 0.17 -14.25
N CYS A 256 4.10 0.92 -13.14
CA CYS A 256 4.17 2.39 -13.16
C CYS A 256 5.36 2.97 -13.93
N LYS A 257 6.47 2.23 -14.03
CA LYS A 257 7.69 2.65 -14.74
C LYS A 257 7.68 2.33 -16.24
N GLN A 258 6.73 1.51 -16.68
CA GLN A 258 6.73 1.03 -18.07
C GLN A 258 6.48 2.21 -19.03
N PRO A 259 7.27 2.37 -20.10
CA PRO A 259 7.20 3.53 -20.97
C PRO A 259 6.00 3.50 -21.93
N ASN A 260 5.49 2.30 -22.24
CA ASN A 260 4.42 2.06 -23.21
C ASN A 260 3.13 2.79 -22.82
N ALA A 261 2.54 3.52 -23.77
CA ALA A 261 1.32 4.30 -23.56
C ALA A 261 0.10 3.42 -23.22
N ASP A 262 0.02 2.22 -23.79
CA ASP A 262 -1.05 1.27 -23.49
C ASP A 262 -0.95 0.78 -22.04
N LEU A 263 0.24 0.31 -21.63
CA LEU A 263 0.50 -0.11 -20.25
C LEU A 263 0.25 1.03 -19.26
N LYS A 264 0.65 2.27 -19.59
CA LYS A 264 0.32 3.45 -18.78
C LYS A 264 -1.20 3.65 -18.64
N GLY A 265 -1.94 3.48 -19.72
CA GLY A 265 -3.40 3.49 -19.71
C GLY A 265 -3.99 2.45 -18.77
N LYS A 266 -3.52 1.21 -18.86
CA LYS A 266 -3.92 0.11 -17.97
C LYS A 266 -3.57 0.41 -16.50
N VAL A 267 -2.39 0.98 -16.21
CA VAL A 267 -1.99 1.43 -14.86
C VAL A 267 -2.96 2.49 -14.30
N LEU A 268 -3.35 3.47 -15.11
CA LEU A 268 -4.34 4.48 -14.70
C LEU A 268 -5.70 3.86 -14.41
N ARG A 269 -6.15 2.87 -15.21
CA ARG A 269 -7.37 2.12 -14.94
C ARG A 269 -7.27 1.29 -13.66
N ARG A 270 -6.10 0.71 -13.34
CA ARG A 270 -5.88 0.03 -12.07
C ARG A 270 -5.94 0.98 -10.87
N LEU A 271 -5.44 2.22 -11.00
CA LEU A 271 -5.64 3.26 -9.98
C LEU A 271 -7.12 3.60 -9.77
N GLN A 272 -7.90 3.71 -10.85
CA GLN A 272 -9.36 3.89 -10.76
C GLN A 272 -10.05 2.70 -10.09
N ASN A 273 -9.61 1.47 -10.38
CA ASN A 273 -10.13 0.28 -9.70
C ASN A 273 -9.81 0.30 -8.20
N ILE A 274 -8.62 0.75 -7.79
CA ILE A 274 -8.25 0.90 -6.37
C ILE A 274 -9.17 1.90 -5.67
N THR A 275 -9.34 3.11 -6.22
CA THR A 275 -10.19 4.15 -5.60
C THR A 275 -11.65 3.73 -5.56
N TRP A 276 -12.14 3.09 -6.63
CA TRP A 276 -13.47 2.51 -6.66
C TRP A 276 -13.67 1.44 -5.58
N LEU A 277 -12.79 0.44 -5.51
CA LEU A 277 -12.89 -0.64 -4.53
C LEU A 277 -12.75 -0.13 -3.09
N GLN A 278 -11.95 0.91 -2.84
CA GLN A 278 -11.92 1.58 -1.55
C GLN A 278 -13.29 2.17 -1.19
N SER A 279 -13.96 2.84 -2.13
CA SER A 279 -15.32 3.37 -1.91
C SER A 279 -16.36 2.28 -1.66
N VAL A 280 -16.20 1.12 -2.29
CA VAL A 280 -17.04 -0.07 -2.06
C VAL A 280 -16.81 -0.61 -0.66
N LEU A 281 -15.54 -0.74 -0.26
CA LEU A 281 -15.15 -1.20 1.07
C LEU A 281 -15.65 -0.28 2.18
N GLU A 282 -15.62 1.05 1.99
CA GLU A 282 -16.20 2.03 2.91
C GLU A 282 -17.71 1.82 3.16
N LYS A 283 -18.43 1.27 2.19
CA LYS A 283 -19.86 0.91 2.31
C LYS A 283 -20.06 -0.45 2.98
N CYS A 284 -19.14 -1.40 2.82
CA CYS A 284 -19.25 -2.74 3.40
C CYS A 284 -18.86 -2.79 4.89
N LEU A 285 -17.82 -2.05 5.29
CA LEU A 285 -17.28 -2.07 6.66
C LEU A 285 -18.30 -1.73 7.77
N PRO A 286 -19.25 -0.80 7.60
CA PRO A 286 -20.27 -0.51 8.61
C PRO A 286 -21.15 -1.70 8.95
N ALA A 287 -21.40 -2.59 7.96
CA ALA A 287 -22.17 -3.81 8.17
C ALA A 287 -21.40 -4.89 8.93
N CYS A 288 -20.07 -4.74 9.07
CA CYS A 288 -19.16 -5.74 9.63
C CYS A 288 -18.44 -5.22 10.90
N PRO A 289 -19.14 -4.81 11.96
CA PRO A 289 -18.50 -4.22 13.14
C PRO A 289 -17.57 -5.22 13.83
N GLY A 290 -16.32 -4.79 14.07
CA GLY A 290 -15.30 -5.62 14.73
C GLY A 290 -14.53 -6.54 13.79
N TYR A 291 -14.80 -6.50 12.48
CA TYR A 291 -13.97 -7.16 11.48
C TYR A 291 -12.53 -6.64 11.53
N ILE A 292 -11.56 -7.55 11.45
CA ILE A 292 -10.13 -7.26 11.41
C ILE A 292 -9.61 -7.82 10.08
N PRO A 293 -9.12 -6.98 9.15
CA PRO A 293 -8.56 -7.46 7.90
C PRO A 293 -7.27 -8.26 8.12
N GLN A 294 -6.95 -9.09 7.14
CA GLN A 294 -5.65 -9.77 7.09
C GLN A 294 -4.53 -8.74 6.89
N CYS A 295 -3.36 -8.97 7.49
CA CYS A 295 -2.24 -8.03 7.39
C CYS A 295 -1.65 -8.05 5.97
N ALA A 296 -1.44 -6.87 5.39
CA ALA A 296 -0.76 -6.72 4.10
C ALA A 296 0.74 -6.39 4.23
N SER A 297 1.17 -5.97 5.43
CA SER A 297 2.57 -5.68 5.77
C SER A 297 2.92 -6.36 7.08
N PHE A 298 4.08 -7.00 7.12
CA PHE A 298 4.50 -7.94 8.17
C PHE A 298 5.54 -7.35 9.14
N ASP A 299 6.08 -6.17 8.84
CA ASP A 299 7.17 -5.50 9.57
C ASP A 299 6.84 -5.04 11.00
N GLY A 300 5.57 -5.09 11.38
CA GLY A 300 5.05 -4.43 12.58
C GLY A 300 4.14 -5.28 13.45
N GLN A 301 4.31 -6.60 13.50
CA GLN A 301 3.48 -7.48 14.32
C GLN A 301 3.81 -7.38 15.83
N GLN A 302 3.44 -6.27 16.45
CA GLN A 302 2.90 -6.31 17.81
C GLN A 302 1.38 -6.20 17.70
N MET A 303 0.65 -7.15 18.29
CA MET A 303 -0.82 -7.31 18.26
C MET A 303 -1.55 -5.99 17.97
N ARG A 304 -1.95 -5.80 16.71
CA ARG A 304 -2.75 -4.64 16.31
C ARG A 304 -4.15 -4.84 16.91
N LYS A 305 -4.59 -3.87 17.72
CA LYS A 305 -5.96 -3.83 18.26
C LYS A 305 -6.95 -3.64 17.11
N SER A 306 -8.19 -4.09 17.29
CA SER A 306 -9.26 -3.88 16.30
C SER A 306 -9.34 -2.39 15.91
N PRO A 307 -9.38 -2.07 14.60
CA PRO A 307 -9.62 -0.70 14.17
C PRO A 307 -10.99 -0.27 14.70
N SER A 308 -11.03 0.85 15.43
CA SER A 308 -12.27 1.40 15.95
C SER A 308 -13.08 1.94 14.77
N VAL A 309 -14.22 1.32 14.46
CA VAL A 309 -15.22 1.87 13.54
C VAL A 309 -15.85 3.08 14.22
N VAL A 310 -15.26 4.27 14.00
CA VAL A 310 -15.87 5.53 14.43
C VAL A 310 -16.61 6.10 13.22
N PRO A 311 -17.94 6.30 13.29
CA PRO A 311 -18.65 7.09 12.29
C PRO A 311 -18.03 8.49 12.21
N ALA A 312 -18.00 9.11 11.03
CA ALA A 312 -17.50 10.47 10.88
C ALA A 312 -18.34 11.46 11.72
N VAL A 313 -17.84 11.85 12.90
CA VAL A 313 -18.53 12.82 13.79
C VAL A 313 -18.15 14.25 13.39
N ALA A 314 -19.17 15.03 13.04
CA ALA A 314 -19.10 16.48 12.86
C ALA A 314 -18.50 17.21 14.08
N ALA A 315 -17.81 18.32 13.80
CA ALA A 315 -17.04 19.13 14.76
C ALA A 315 -17.70 19.34 16.15
N PRO A 316 -16.92 19.34 17.26
CA PRO A 316 -17.48 19.36 18.60
C PRO A 316 -18.08 20.73 18.94
N LYS A 317 -19.40 20.76 19.14
CA LYS A 317 -20.09 21.89 19.78
C LYS A 317 -19.66 21.96 21.25
N LYS A 318 -19.13 23.10 21.67
CA LYS A 318 -18.84 23.44 23.07
C LYS A 318 -20.10 23.29 23.93
N ALA A 319 -20.14 22.27 24.80
CA ALA A 319 -21.15 22.14 25.83
C ALA A 319 -20.74 22.95 27.07
N LYS A 320 -21.58 23.92 27.45
CA LYS A 320 -21.47 24.70 28.69
C LYS A 320 -22.41 24.10 29.73
N LYS A 321 -21.90 24.04 30.97
CA LYS A 321 -22.57 24.04 32.29
C LYS A 321 -23.07 22.71 32.89
N GLY A 322 -22.48 22.37 34.04
CA GLY A 322 -23.04 21.53 35.09
C GLY A 322 -22.45 21.88 36.46
N LYS A 323 -23.21 22.63 37.27
CA LYS A 323 -22.95 23.05 38.67
C LYS A 323 -22.67 21.85 39.59
N LYS A 324 -21.68 21.97 40.49
CA LYS A 324 -21.73 21.40 41.85
C LYS A 324 -21.21 22.42 42.88
N ARG A 325 -21.97 22.56 43.98
CA ARG A 325 -21.75 23.42 45.15
C ARG A 325 -21.07 22.62 46.30
N PRO A 326 -20.60 23.27 47.39
CA PRO A 326 -19.32 22.98 48.04
C PRO A 326 -19.42 22.29 49.42
N LEU A 327 -18.28 21.82 49.92
CA LEU A 327 -17.93 21.55 51.33
C LEU A 327 -16.46 22.01 51.45
N GLY A 328 -16.10 23.10 52.15
CA GLY A 328 -15.84 23.19 53.61
C GLY A 328 -14.54 22.43 53.96
N ASP A 329 -13.47 22.95 54.56
CA ASP A 329 -13.24 24.16 55.38
C ASP A 329 -11.69 24.27 55.63
N GLY A 330 -11.18 25.45 56.03
CA GLY A 330 -9.98 25.54 56.89
C GLY A 330 -8.62 26.05 56.35
N LYS A 331 -8.39 27.36 56.56
CA LYS A 331 -7.17 28.05 57.09
C LYS A 331 -5.88 28.31 56.26
N ASN A 332 -5.71 29.61 55.98
CA ASN A 332 -4.61 30.54 56.40
C ASN A 332 -3.56 31.09 55.41
N SER A 333 -3.44 32.43 55.50
CA SER A 333 -2.34 33.39 55.22
C SER A 333 -1.92 33.62 53.76
N SER A 334 -2.21 34.80 53.16
CA SER A 334 -1.50 36.12 53.21
C SER A 334 -0.64 36.28 51.94
N SER A 335 -0.51 37.37 51.19
CA SER A 335 -1.01 38.75 51.17
C SER A 335 -0.83 39.29 49.72
N GLU A 336 -1.61 40.32 49.35
CA GLU A 336 -1.34 41.50 48.48
C GLU A 336 -0.22 41.39 47.40
N ALA A 337 -0.39 41.83 46.14
CA ALA A 337 -0.80 43.17 45.73
C ALA A 337 -1.11 43.31 44.22
N SER A 338 -2.07 44.20 43.92
CA SER A 338 -2.17 45.15 42.78
C SER A 338 -2.07 44.66 41.32
N GLN A 339 -3.19 44.62 40.56
CA GLN A 339 -3.78 45.73 39.78
C GLN A 339 -2.83 46.46 38.81
N ILE A 340 -2.98 46.22 37.49
CA ILE A 340 -3.23 47.27 36.49
C ILE A 340 -4.25 46.72 35.47
N GLN A 341 -5.31 47.51 35.28
CA GLN A 341 -6.41 47.38 34.35
C GLN A 341 -6.30 48.58 33.40
N GLU A 342 -6.42 48.38 32.09
CA GLU A 342 -6.95 49.35 31.11
C GLU A 342 -7.58 48.50 29.99
N GLN A 343 -8.91 48.32 29.96
CA GLN A 343 -9.95 49.20 29.38
C GLN A 343 -9.90 49.24 27.83
N LEU A 344 -10.91 48.60 27.19
CA LEU A 344 -12.01 49.23 26.40
C LEU A 344 -11.54 49.48 24.95
N ASP A 345 -12.20 48.98 23.90
CA ASP A 345 -13.58 49.29 23.53
C ASP A 345 -14.26 48.21 22.67
N SER A 346 -15.55 48.06 22.96
CA SER A 346 -16.60 47.44 22.15
C SER A 346 -17.19 48.44 21.15
N VAL A 347 -17.77 47.97 20.03
CA VAL A 347 -19.12 48.34 19.52
C VAL A 347 -19.48 47.48 18.29
N PRO A 348 -20.78 47.22 18.02
CA PRO A 348 -21.32 45.97 17.49
C PRO A 348 -21.99 46.10 16.12
N GLN A 349 -22.43 44.99 15.51
CA GLN A 349 -23.53 44.95 14.52
C GLN A 349 -24.02 43.51 14.35
N GLU A 350 -25.19 43.18 14.90
CA GLU A 350 -26.52 43.14 14.27
C GLU A 350 -26.82 41.84 13.51
N THR A 351 -27.73 41.10 14.14
CA THR A 351 -28.37 39.84 13.74
C THR A 351 -29.33 40.06 12.58
N HIS A 352 -29.16 39.33 11.48
CA HIS A 352 -30.26 38.94 10.60
C HIS A 352 -30.37 37.42 10.56
N LYS A 353 -31.47 36.91 11.14
CA LYS A 353 -31.96 35.55 10.97
C LYS A 353 -32.62 35.45 9.60
N SER A 354 -32.18 34.52 8.76
CA SER A 354 -33.00 33.94 7.71
C SER A 354 -33.11 32.43 7.93
N LEU A 355 -34.36 31.99 7.95
CA LEU A 355 -34.78 30.60 8.01
C LEU A 355 -34.41 29.93 6.68
N ALA A 356 -33.67 28.82 6.74
CA ALA A 356 -33.57 27.87 5.64
C ALA A 356 -34.08 26.53 6.16
N GLU A 357 -35.14 26.07 5.53
CA GLU A 357 -35.86 24.83 5.80
C GLU A 357 -34.93 23.63 5.61
N LYS A 358 -34.95 22.70 6.57
CA LYS A 358 -34.28 21.41 6.43
C LYS A 358 -35.17 20.49 5.61
N GLU A 359 -34.85 20.30 4.35
CA GLU A 359 -35.20 19.07 3.66
C GLU A 359 -34.50 17.90 4.37
N LYS A 360 -35.28 16.87 4.71
CA LYS A 360 -34.78 15.63 5.27
C LYS A 360 -34.19 14.80 4.13
N ASP A 361 -32.87 14.69 4.09
CA ASP A 361 -32.20 13.63 3.34
C ASP A 361 -32.39 12.30 4.07
N GLU A 362 -33.34 11.49 3.62
CA GLU A 362 -33.42 10.06 3.93
C GLU A 362 -32.35 9.30 3.13
N ASN A 363 -31.05 9.40 3.49
CA ASN A 363 -30.08 8.31 3.26
C ASN A 363 -28.68 8.50 3.87
N SER A 364 -28.50 9.09 5.05
CA SER A 364 -27.15 9.20 5.63
C SER A 364 -26.72 7.88 6.29
N ARG A 365 -26.36 6.88 5.48
CA ARG A 365 -25.62 5.68 5.95
C ARG A 365 -24.29 6.13 6.58
N PRO A 366 -23.84 5.55 7.70
CA PRO A 366 -22.58 5.91 8.31
C PRO A 366 -21.42 5.46 7.41
N THR A 367 -20.83 6.36 6.64
CA THR A 367 -19.58 6.12 5.92
C THR A 367 -18.40 6.13 6.88
N ILE A 368 -17.54 5.11 6.76
CA ILE A 368 -16.30 4.97 7.54
C ILE A 368 -15.16 5.60 6.77
N ASN A 369 -14.24 6.25 7.47
CA ASN A 369 -12.99 6.72 6.88
C ASN A 369 -11.93 5.60 6.93
N LEU A 370 -11.34 5.23 5.79
CA LEU A 370 -10.33 4.15 5.70
C LEU A 370 -8.99 4.45 6.37
N SER A 371 -8.77 5.63 6.95
CA SER A 371 -7.51 5.97 7.61
C SER A 371 -7.08 4.98 8.71
N SER A 372 -8.02 4.40 9.45
CA SER A 372 -7.73 3.36 10.46
C SER A 372 -7.36 2.01 9.85
N PHE A 373 -7.63 1.81 8.57
CA PHE A 373 -7.37 0.58 7.82
C PHE A 373 -6.10 0.64 6.97
N ARG A 374 -5.42 1.80 6.89
CA ARG A 374 -4.16 1.98 6.13
C ARG A 374 -3.11 0.89 6.38
N PRO A 375 -2.87 0.41 7.61
CA PRO A 375 -1.88 -0.63 7.85
C PRO A 375 -2.21 -2.00 7.22
N PHE A 376 -3.42 -2.17 6.68
CA PHE A 376 -3.88 -3.37 5.98
C PHE A 376 -3.85 -3.21 4.45
N PHE A 377 -3.39 -2.05 3.95
CA PHE A 377 -3.07 -1.87 2.55
C PHE A 377 -1.56 -1.99 2.32
N ARG A 378 -1.16 -2.51 1.15
CA ARG A 378 0.23 -2.52 0.68
C ARG A 378 0.72 -1.10 0.46
N GLU A 379 2.02 -0.92 0.62
CA GLU A 379 2.67 0.37 0.39
C GLU A 379 2.79 0.64 -1.11
N LEU A 380 2.39 1.84 -1.55
CA LEU A 380 2.70 2.31 -2.90
C LEU A 380 4.19 2.67 -2.99
N ASP A 381 4.90 2.20 -4.00
CA ASP A 381 6.30 2.56 -4.20
C ASP A 381 6.43 4.05 -4.59
N ILE A 382 7.52 4.70 -4.21
CA ILE A 382 7.74 6.14 -4.52
C ILE A 382 7.74 6.42 -6.03
N ASP A 383 8.07 5.41 -6.83
CA ASP A 383 8.12 5.52 -8.28
C ASP A 383 6.72 5.59 -8.91
N VAL A 384 5.67 5.16 -8.20
CA VAL A 384 4.27 5.26 -8.67
C VAL A 384 3.89 6.69 -8.97
N PHE A 385 4.40 7.67 -8.21
CA PHE A 385 4.02 9.07 -8.41
C PHE A 385 4.49 9.68 -9.72
N THR A 386 5.35 8.99 -10.48
CA THR A 386 5.67 9.35 -11.87
C THR A 386 4.41 9.36 -12.75
N VAL A 387 3.34 8.63 -12.42
CA VAL A 387 2.05 8.70 -13.11
C VAL A 387 1.40 10.09 -13.05
N LEU A 388 1.80 10.96 -12.11
CA LEU A 388 1.34 12.35 -12.06
C LEU A 388 1.85 13.18 -13.25
N GLN A 389 2.93 12.73 -13.90
CA GLN A 389 3.43 13.31 -15.14
C GLN A 389 2.55 12.94 -16.34
N SER A 390 1.72 11.91 -16.22
CA SER A 390 0.81 11.50 -17.28
C SER A 390 -0.29 12.55 -17.46
N GLY A 391 -0.32 13.17 -18.65
CA GLY A 391 -1.44 13.96 -19.10
C GLY A 391 -2.59 13.07 -19.58
N LEU A 392 -3.21 13.44 -20.71
CA LEU A 392 -4.15 12.59 -21.41
C LEU A 392 -3.41 11.41 -22.05
N VAL A 393 -3.68 10.18 -21.60
CA VAL A 393 -3.10 8.96 -22.19
C VAL A 393 -4.06 8.39 -23.23
N LYS A 394 -3.63 8.37 -24.48
CA LYS A 394 -4.37 7.77 -25.59
C LYS A 394 -4.08 6.28 -25.64
N CYS A 395 -5.07 5.46 -25.33
CA CYS A 395 -5.01 4.01 -25.46
C CYS A 395 -5.68 3.61 -26.78
N SER A 396 -5.03 2.79 -27.59
CA SER A 396 -5.57 2.30 -28.85
C SER A 396 -6.27 0.98 -28.62
N LEU A 397 -7.59 0.95 -28.79
CA LEU A 397 -8.32 -0.32 -28.92
C LEU A 397 -8.14 -0.81 -30.36
N LEU A 398 -7.46 -1.95 -30.53
CA LEU A 398 -7.34 -2.64 -31.82
C LEU A 398 -8.56 -3.54 -31.99
N ASP A 399 -9.14 -3.59 -33.19
CA ASP A 399 -10.16 -4.59 -33.49
C ASP A 399 -9.56 -5.94 -33.87
N SER A 400 -10.43 -6.96 -33.98
CA SER A 400 -10.08 -8.32 -34.41
C SER A 400 -9.40 -8.38 -35.79
N ASP A 401 -9.44 -7.29 -36.58
CA ASP A 401 -8.77 -7.14 -37.87
C ASP A 401 -7.52 -6.22 -37.79
N MET A 402 -6.99 -6.00 -36.58
CA MET A 402 -5.82 -5.14 -36.28
C MET A 402 -5.97 -3.67 -36.75
N CYS A 403 -7.20 -3.19 -36.87
CA CYS A 403 -7.53 -1.80 -37.18
C CYS A 403 -7.88 -1.03 -35.90
N THR A 404 -7.26 0.14 -35.68
CA THR A 404 -7.57 1.03 -34.54
C THR A 404 -9.03 1.50 -34.61
N LYS A 405 -9.89 1.02 -33.69
CA LYS A 405 -11.34 1.34 -33.67
C LYS A 405 -11.67 2.62 -32.93
N ALA A 406 -11.01 2.92 -31.82
CA ALA A 406 -11.24 4.13 -31.04
C ALA A 406 -10.02 4.42 -30.15
N THR A 407 -9.62 5.68 -30.08
CA THR A 407 -8.64 6.13 -29.10
C THR A 407 -9.38 6.51 -27.83
N GLU A 408 -9.34 5.66 -26.80
CA GLU A 408 -9.87 6.04 -25.50
C GLU A 408 -8.83 6.90 -24.78
N VAL A 409 -9.25 8.04 -24.25
CA VAL A 409 -8.39 8.94 -23.52
C VAL A 409 -8.57 8.66 -22.03
N VAL A 410 -7.59 8.01 -21.43
CA VAL A 410 -7.55 7.73 -19.99
C VAL A 410 -6.75 8.83 -19.29
N GLN A 411 -7.30 9.36 -18.21
CA GLN A 411 -6.65 10.39 -17.39
C GLN A 411 -6.89 10.11 -15.91
N LEU A 412 -5.98 10.59 -15.07
CA LEU A 412 -6.20 10.70 -13.62
C LEU A 412 -7.43 11.59 -13.34
N GLY A 413 -8.44 11.00 -12.69
CA GLY A 413 -9.56 11.75 -12.17
C GLY A 413 -9.25 12.39 -10.81
N PRO A 414 -10.20 13.19 -10.27
CA PRO A 414 -10.02 13.86 -8.98
C PRO A 414 -9.81 12.88 -7.81
N THR A 415 -10.49 11.73 -7.85
CA THR A 415 -10.40 10.68 -6.82
C THR A 415 -9.02 10.05 -6.77
N GLU A 416 -8.47 9.68 -7.94
CA GLU A 416 -7.13 9.09 -8.07
C GLU A 416 -6.06 10.11 -7.70
N LEU A 417 -6.23 11.37 -8.10
CA LEU A 417 -5.31 12.45 -7.76
C LEU A 417 -5.25 12.67 -6.25
N VAL A 418 -6.41 12.74 -5.56
CA VAL A 418 -6.45 12.87 -4.10
C VAL A 418 -5.80 11.67 -3.42
N PHE A 419 -6.08 10.46 -3.90
CA PHE A 419 -5.48 9.22 -3.40
C PHE A 419 -3.93 9.27 -3.46
N LEU A 420 -3.38 9.66 -4.62
CA LEU A 420 -1.92 9.79 -4.80
C LEU A 420 -1.34 10.93 -3.97
N LEU A 421 -1.94 12.12 -3.97
CA LEU A 421 -1.40 13.27 -3.25
C LEU A 421 -1.42 13.08 -1.73
N ASP A 422 -2.45 12.44 -1.19
CA ASP A 422 -2.56 12.09 0.23
C ASP A 422 -1.44 11.12 0.65
N ASP A 423 -1.10 10.15 -0.21
CA ASP A 423 0.01 9.23 0.05
C ASP A 423 1.39 9.88 -0.09
N LEU A 424 1.61 10.63 -1.17
CA LEU A 424 2.83 11.38 -1.42
C LEU A 424 3.15 12.35 -0.27
N TYR A 425 2.12 13.06 0.21
CA TYR A 425 2.24 13.96 1.35
C TYR A 425 2.72 13.23 2.59
N ARG A 426 2.12 12.10 2.95
CA ARG A 426 2.52 11.31 4.12
C ARG A 426 3.96 10.80 4.00
N LYS A 427 4.34 10.24 2.85
CA LYS A 427 5.70 9.75 2.60
C LYS A 427 6.72 10.87 2.72
N THR A 428 6.42 12.03 2.15
CA THR A 428 7.27 13.23 2.20
C THR A 428 7.45 13.71 3.64
N VAL A 429 6.36 13.84 4.39
CA VAL A 429 6.41 14.22 5.82
C VAL A 429 7.23 13.20 6.59
N HIS A 430 6.98 11.91 6.38
CA HIS A 430 7.66 10.83 7.09
C HIS A 430 9.18 10.83 6.86
N ILE A 431 9.64 10.87 5.61
CA ILE A 431 11.08 10.73 5.32
C ILE A 431 11.86 12.04 5.46
N LEU A 432 11.27 13.19 5.10
CA LEU A 432 12.02 14.47 5.07
C LEU A 432 11.90 15.29 6.35
N THR A 433 10.85 15.09 7.17
CA THR A 433 10.65 15.89 8.39
C THR A 433 11.02 15.17 9.69
N ALA A 434 11.38 13.89 9.65
CA ALA A 434 11.72 13.07 10.82
C ALA A 434 13.02 13.47 11.55
N THR A 435 13.78 14.44 11.05
CA THR A 435 15.08 14.87 11.63
C THR A 435 15.00 15.62 12.97
N LYS A 436 13.81 15.96 13.50
CA LYS A 436 13.68 16.73 14.76
C LYS A 436 13.63 15.90 16.07
N ARG A 437 13.80 14.57 16.06
CA ARG A 437 13.60 13.73 17.27
C ARG A 437 14.78 12.83 17.70
N MET A 438 16.03 13.24 17.46
CA MET A 438 17.22 12.45 17.88
C MET A 438 17.93 12.96 19.14
N LEU A 439 17.20 13.39 20.15
CA LEU A 439 17.75 13.57 21.51
C LEU A 439 16.76 12.96 22.51
N LEU A 440 17.09 11.77 23.03
CA LEU A 440 16.45 10.95 24.08
C LEU A 440 15.75 9.68 23.58
N PRO A 441 16.23 8.48 23.97
CA PRO A 441 15.54 7.23 23.67
C PRO A 441 14.32 7.10 24.60
N LYS A 442 13.13 7.43 24.09
CA LYS A 442 11.89 6.91 24.67
C LYS A 442 11.52 5.63 23.94
N VAL A 443 11.61 4.52 24.67
CA VAL A 443 11.10 3.19 24.30
C VAL A 443 9.58 3.29 24.16
N LYS A 444 9.09 3.63 22.96
CA LYS A 444 7.77 3.35 22.36
C LYS A 444 7.51 4.35 21.22
N ASP A 445 8.17 4.16 20.08
CA ASP A 445 7.68 4.73 18.82
C ASP A 445 7.27 3.56 17.91
N THR A 446 6.02 3.12 18.07
CA THR A 446 5.37 2.09 17.25
C THR A 446 4.80 2.68 15.94
N LYS A 447 5.40 3.73 15.39
CA LYS A 447 4.85 4.51 14.26
C LYS A 447 5.64 4.42 12.96
N SER A 448 6.74 3.66 12.90
CA SER A 448 7.62 3.59 11.72
C SER A 448 7.31 2.44 10.75
N THR A 449 6.30 1.62 11.02
CA THR A 449 6.04 0.35 10.31
C THR A 449 5.13 0.48 9.08
N GLU A 450 4.73 1.69 8.68
CA GLU A 450 3.83 1.91 7.53
C GLU A 450 4.60 2.10 6.20
N PHE A 451 5.90 2.42 6.26
CA PHE A 451 6.68 2.87 5.09
C PHE A 451 7.93 2.03 4.86
N SER A 452 7.84 0.71 4.95
CA SER A 452 8.97 -0.20 4.85
C SER A 452 9.74 -0.09 3.54
N HIS A 453 9.06 -0.05 2.40
CA HIS A 453 9.68 0.10 1.08
C HIS A 453 10.33 1.48 0.94
N LEU A 454 9.67 2.54 1.44
CA LEU A 454 10.24 3.89 1.42
C LEU A 454 11.58 3.97 2.18
N HIS A 455 11.72 3.26 3.31
CA HIS A 455 12.96 3.26 4.09
C HIS A 455 14.13 2.55 3.40
N GLN A 456 13.89 1.83 2.29
CA GLN A 456 14.95 1.28 1.46
C GLN A 456 15.59 2.36 0.56
N ARG A 457 14.94 3.51 0.39
CA ARG A 457 15.47 4.68 -0.30
C ARG A 457 16.08 5.67 0.69
N THR A 458 17.13 6.35 0.25
CA THR A 458 17.71 7.46 1.01
C THR A 458 16.79 8.69 0.93
N PRO A 459 16.82 9.58 1.95
CA PRO A 459 16.11 10.86 1.89
C PRO A 459 16.51 11.70 0.67
N GLN A 460 17.76 11.60 0.20
CA GLN A 460 18.23 12.29 -1.00
C GLN A 460 17.54 11.77 -2.27
N GLU A 461 17.46 10.45 -2.45
CA GLU A 461 16.78 9.85 -3.61
C GLU A 461 15.30 10.24 -3.65
N VAL A 462 14.61 10.18 -2.50
CA VAL A 462 13.19 10.59 -2.44
C VAL A 462 13.03 12.08 -2.73
N ALA A 463 13.93 12.94 -2.25
CA ALA A 463 13.92 14.36 -2.59
C ALA A 463 14.13 14.59 -4.10
N GLN A 464 14.98 13.82 -4.77
CA GLN A 464 15.18 13.92 -6.22
C GLN A 464 13.91 13.56 -7.00
N VAL A 465 13.21 12.49 -6.60
CA VAL A 465 11.92 12.14 -7.20
C VAL A 465 10.92 13.28 -7.03
N LEU A 466 10.80 13.84 -5.83
CA LEU A 466 9.90 14.96 -5.54
C LEU A 466 10.20 16.22 -6.38
N VAL A 467 11.48 16.52 -6.59
CA VAL A 467 11.88 17.63 -7.48
C VAL A 467 11.41 17.37 -8.91
N GLY A 468 11.53 16.13 -9.40
CA GLY A 468 11.01 15.73 -10.71
C GLY A 468 9.49 15.80 -10.85
N LEU A 469 8.76 15.77 -9.73
CA LEU A 469 7.29 15.87 -9.68
C LEU A 469 6.78 17.31 -9.54
N LEU A 470 7.65 18.28 -9.23
CA LEU A 470 7.22 19.66 -8.95
C LEU A 470 6.47 20.30 -10.12
N SER A 471 6.99 20.17 -11.34
CA SER A 471 6.35 20.73 -12.54
C SER A 471 4.96 20.10 -12.80
N PRO A 472 4.79 18.77 -12.81
CA PRO A 472 3.48 18.13 -12.88
C PRO A 472 2.51 18.58 -11.79
N LEU A 473 2.98 18.68 -10.54
CA LEU A 473 2.15 19.11 -9.43
C LEU A 473 1.65 20.55 -9.60
N CYS A 474 2.51 21.47 -10.05
CA CYS A 474 2.11 22.83 -10.38
C CYS A 474 1.04 22.85 -11.49
N ALA A 475 1.23 22.06 -12.54
CA ALA A 475 0.24 21.96 -13.63
C ALA A 475 -1.13 21.46 -13.13
N HIS A 476 -1.16 20.45 -12.25
CA HIS A 476 -2.41 19.99 -11.62
C HIS A 476 -3.06 21.08 -10.78
N VAL A 477 -2.29 21.85 -10.02
CA VAL A 477 -2.80 22.98 -9.22
C VAL A 477 -3.36 24.09 -10.11
N GLU A 478 -2.68 24.43 -11.21
CA GLU A 478 -3.17 25.40 -12.19
C GLU A 478 -4.46 24.93 -12.86
N ASN A 479 -4.54 23.66 -13.24
CA ASN A 479 -5.76 23.07 -13.80
C ASN A 479 -6.93 23.13 -12.81
N MET A 480 -6.70 22.80 -11.53
CA MET A 480 -7.71 22.93 -10.48
C MET A 480 -8.12 24.39 -10.30
N HIS A 481 -7.17 25.33 -10.27
CA HIS A 481 -7.46 26.75 -10.17
C HIS A 481 -8.36 27.23 -11.32
N ASN A 482 -7.99 26.90 -12.56
CA ASN A 482 -8.73 27.27 -13.76
C ASN A 482 -10.16 26.69 -13.75
N TYR A 483 -10.31 25.42 -13.34
CA TYR A 483 -11.63 24.81 -13.16
C TYR A 483 -12.50 25.59 -12.18
N PHE A 484 -11.96 25.97 -11.02
CA PHE A 484 -12.72 26.73 -10.02
C PHE A 484 -13.04 28.15 -10.49
N GLN A 485 -12.17 28.82 -11.25
CA GLN A 485 -12.49 30.13 -11.83
C GLN A 485 -13.67 30.04 -12.79
N VAL A 486 -13.65 29.08 -13.72
CA VAL A 486 -14.76 28.86 -14.66
C VAL A 486 -16.05 28.53 -13.92
N TRP A 487 -15.97 27.72 -12.86
CA TRP A 487 -17.14 27.39 -12.05
C TRP A 487 -17.71 28.61 -11.32
N ILE A 488 -16.85 29.46 -10.74
CA ILE A 488 -17.25 30.72 -10.09
C ILE A 488 -17.90 31.66 -11.09
N GLU A 489 -17.32 31.85 -12.28
CA GLU A 489 -17.87 32.68 -13.35
C GLU A 489 -19.24 32.18 -13.80
N ARG A 490 -19.40 30.88 -14.04
CA ARG A 490 -20.70 30.28 -14.38
C ARG A 490 -21.74 30.53 -13.29
N LYS A 491 -21.36 30.36 -12.03
CA LYS A 491 -22.27 30.60 -10.90
C LYS A 491 -22.63 32.08 -10.75
N ALA A 492 -21.68 32.99 -10.96
CA ALA A 492 -21.91 34.44 -10.99
C ALA A 492 -22.85 34.83 -12.13
N ASN A 493 -22.69 34.23 -13.31
CA ASN A 493 -23.57 34.44 -14.46
C ASN A 493 -24.98 33.84 -14.24
N HIS A 494 -25.11 32.71 -13.53
CA HIS A 494 -26.42 32.16 -13.17
C HIS A 494 -27.15 32.97 -12.08
N LEU A 495 -26.42 33.64 -11.18
CA LEU A 495 -27.03 34.59 -10.23
C LEU A 495 -27.29 35.97 -10.85
N GLY A 496 -26.59 36.32 -11.93
CA GLY A 496 -26.82 37.55 -12.71
C GLY A 496 -27.84 37.40 -13.84
N SER A 497 -28.23 36.18 -14.19
CA SER A 497 -29.18 35.88 -15.26
C SER A 497 -30.43 35.18 -14.73
N SER A 498 -31.22 35.93 -13.96
CA SER A 498 -32.68 35.79 -14.03
C SER A 498 -33.17 36.59 -15.24
N ASP A 499 -32.79 36.17 -16.45
CA ASP A 499 -33.52 36.41 -17.70
C ASP A 499 -32.73 35.83 -18.88
N GLY A 500 -33.24 34.76 -19.47
CA GLY A 500 -32.86 34.36 -20.84
C GLY A 500 -32.30 32.95 -20.98
N ALA A 501 -33.12 32.08 -21.57
CA ALA A 501 -32.81 30.72 -21.97
C ALA A 501 -31.64 30.62 -22.97
N GLY A 502 -30.90 29.51 -22.91
CA GLY A 502 -29.97 29.11 -23.97
C GLY A 502 -29.26 27.80 -23.64
N LEU A 503 -29.67 26.71 -24.31
CA LEU A 503 -28.93 25.46 -24.41
C LEU A 503 -27.48 25.72 -24.85
N ILE A 504 -26.53 24.84 -24.47
CA ILE A 504 -25.80 23.94 -25.41
C ILE A 504 -24.69 23.16 -24.67
N HIS A 505 -24.55 21.91 -25.13
CA HIS A 505 -23.59 20.84 -24.84
C HIS A 505 -22.15 21.22 -24.44
N VAL A 506 -21.54 20.38 -23.59
CA VAL A 506 -20.09 20.27 -23.44
C VAL A 506 -19.68 18.81 -23.58
N THR A 507 -18.80 18.55 -24.56
CA THR A 507 -17.95 17.36 -24.72
C THR A 507 -16.76 17.40 -23.77
#